data_AF-A0A1V5FDM8-F1
#
_entry.id   AF-A0A1V5FDM8-F1
#
_cell.length_a   1.000
_cell.length_b   1.000
_cell.length_c   1.000
_cell.angle_alpha   90.00
_cell.angle_beta   90.00
_cell.angle_gamma   90.00
#
_symmetry.space_group_name_H-M   'P 1'
#
loop_
_entity.id
_entity.type
_entity.pdbx_description
1 polymer ?
#
loop_
_entity_poly.entity_id
_entity_poly.type
_entity_poly.pdbx_seq_one_letter_code
_entity_poly.pdbx_strand_id
1 'polypeptide(L)'
;MSVATYDWGDEKLRTVGLDPRQAKFIGVKNMMNFRFGYRDVMRGYFLLDIPGPTPCDMRMLKFKRIPAAIYPFDEELADRFVEELSIRG
;
A
#
# COMPACT_ATOMS: atom_id res chain seq x y z
N MET A 1 6.87 8.73 -24.96
CA MET A 1 7.06 8.76 -23.50
C MET A 1 5.74 8.38 -22.84
N SER A 2 5.77 7.60 -21.76
CA SER A 2 4.61 7.39 -20.88
C SER A 2 4.72 8.29 -19.65
N VAL A 3 3.57 8.66 -19.09
CA VAL A 3 3.47 9.51 -17.88
C VAL A 3 3.00 8.69 -16.69
N ALA A 4 3.30 9.17 -15.48
CA ALA A 4 2.68 8.61 -14.28
C ALA A 4 1.18 8.80 -14.34
N THR A 5 0.43 7.78 -13.92
CA THR A 5 -1.02 7.80 -13.94
C THR A 5 -1.57 7.26 -12.63
N TYR A 6 -2.69 7.79 -12.19
CA TYR A 6 -3.36 7.41 -10.95
C TYR A 6 -4.73 6.81 -11.26
N ASP A 7 -5.11 5.78 -10.53
CA ASP A 7 -6.40 5.08 -10.66
C ASP A 7 -7.28 5.43 -9.47
N TRP A 8 -8.45 6.02 -9.74
CA TRP A 8 -9.52 6.20 -8.78
C TRP A 8 -10.50 5.02 -8.82
N GLY A 9 -10.79 4.49 -10.01
CA GLY A 9 -11.71 3.38 -10.26
C GLY A 9 -11.22 2.45 -11.37
N ASP A 10 -12.11 2.07 -12.30
CA ASP A 10 -11.82 1.20 -13.45
C ASP A 10 -11.57 1.98 -14.76
N GLU A 11 -11.49 3.31 -14.70
CA GLU A 11 -11.44 4.19 -15.86
C GLU A 11 -10.26 3.88 -16.78
N LYS A 12 -9.09 3.52 -16.25
CA LYS A 12 -7.93 3.19 -17.09
C LYS A 12 -8.12 1.92 -17.91
N LEU A 13 -8.82 0.93 -17.39
CA LEU A 13 -9.14 -0.27 -18.16
C LEU A 13 -10.09 0.11 -19.28
N ARG A 14 -11.13 0.89 -18.96
CA ARG A 14 -12.13 1.32 -19.94
C ARG A 14 -11.55 2.19 -21.06
N THR A 15 -10.62 3.10 -20.75
CA THR A 15 -10.00 3.98 -21.77
C THR A 15 -9.18 3.23 -22.80
N VAL A 16 -8.71 2.02 -22.47
CA VAL A 16 -8.02 1.12 -23.41
C VAL A 16 -8.91 -0.02 -23.91
N GLY A 17 -10.22 0.07 -23.67
CA GLY A 17 -11.21 -0.91 -24.15
C GLY A 17 -11.26 -2.22 -23.37
N LEU A 18 -10.69 -2.29 -22.17
CA LEU A 18 -10.74 -3.45 -21.30
C LEU A 18 -11.92 -3.39 -20.33
N ASP A 19 -12.62 -4.51 -20.16
CA ASP A 19 -13.67 -4.69 -19.17
C ASP A 19 -13.12 -5.46 -17.95
N PRO A 20 -13.20 -4.89 -16.73
CA PRO A 20 -12.72 -5.58 -15.53
C PRO A 20 -13.41 -6.93 -15.27
N ARG A 21 -14.65 -7.12 -15.76
CA ARG A 21 -15.41 -8.39 -15.61
C ARG A 21 -14.83 -9.53 -16.44
N GLN A 22 -14.04 -9.22 -17.47
CA GLN A 22 -13.43 -10.20 -18.35
C GLN A 22 -12.03 -10.60 -17.87
N ALA A 23 -11.46 -9.89 -16.89
CA ALA A 23 -10.15 -10.18 -16.34
C ALA A 23 -10.23 -11.25 -15.24
N LYS A 24 -9.30 -12.21 -15.26
CA LYS A 24 -9.13 -13.17 -14.14
C LYS A 24 -8.51 -12.50 -12.91
N PHE A 25 -7.55 -11.59 -13.15
CA PHE A 25 -6.86 -10.82 -12.13
C PHE A 25 -6.65 -9.39 -12.65
N ILE A 26 -6.72 -8.42 -11.74
CA ILE A 26 -6.40 -7.03 -12.01
C ILE A 26 -5.36 -6.59 -10.99
N GLY A 27 -4.21 -6.14 -11.47
CA GLY A 27 -3.19 -5.55 -10.62
C GLY A 27 -3.57 -4.12 -10.26
N VAL A 28 -3.87 -3.86 -8.99
CA VAL A 28 -4.23 -2.52 -8.52
C VAL A 28 -3.10 -1.95 -7.67
N LYS A 29 -2.64 -0.76 -8.03
CA LYS A 29 -1.57 -0.05 -7.29
C LYS A 29 -2.09 0.76 -6.10
N ASN A 30 -3.33 1.24 -6.18
CA ASN A 30 -3.93 2.09 -5.17
C ASN A 30 -4.68 1.27 -4.12
N MET A 31 -3.97 0.86 -3.06
CA MET A 31 -4.53 0.06 -1.98
C MET A 31 -5.62 0.77 -1.18
N MET A 32 -5.65 2.11 -1.18
CA MET A 32 -6.65 2.86 -0.42
C MET A 32 -8.05 2.77 -1.05
N ASN A 33 -8.13 2.79 -2.39
CA ASN A 33 -9.41 3.03 -3.07
C ASN A 33 -9.82 1.93 -4.06
N PHE A 34 -9.07 0.83 -4.21
CA PHE A 34 -9.41 -0.21 -5.20
C PHE A 34 -10.85 -0.74 -5.09
N ARG A 35 -11.41 -0.77 -3.88
CA ARG A 35 -12.80 -1.19 -3.67
C ARG A 35 -13.81 -0.30 -4.38
N PHE A 36 -13.53 0.99 -4.56
CA PHE A 36 -14.42 1.89 -5.28
C PHE A 36 -14.61 1.45 -6.74
N GLY A 37 -13.53 1.06 -7.42
CA GLY A 37 -13.58 0.60 -8.81
C GLY A 37 -14.03 -0.85 -9.00
N TYR A 38 -13.75 -1.74 -8.02
CA TYR A 38 -13.83 -3.18 -8.26
C TYR A 38 -14.77 -3.95 -7.33
N ARG A 39 -15.34 -3.35 -6.27
CA ARG A 39 -16.12 -4.10 -5.25
C ARG A 39 -17.26 -4.94 -5.82
N ASP A 40 -17.93 -4.45 -6.87
CA ASP A 40 -19.13 -5.09 -7.43
C ASP A 40 -18.78 -6.21 -8.43
N VAL A 41 -17.51 -6.28 -8.88
CA VAL A 41 -17.03 -7.27 -9.86
C VAL A 41 -15.99 -8.23 -9.28
N MET A 42 -15.30 -7.85 -8.21
CA MET A 42 -14.28 -8.69 -7.56
C MET A 42 -14.91 -9.78 -6.70
N ARG A 43 -14.28 -10.96 -6.67
CA ARG A 43 -14.65 -12.07 -5.77
C ARG A 43 -13.86 -12.06 -4.46
N GLY A 44 -12.77 -11.31 -4.42
CA GLY A 44 -11.81 -11.21 -3.32
C GLY A 44 -10.58 -10.45 -3.80
N TYR A 45 -9.60 -10.31 -2.92
CA TYR A 45 -8.32 -9.69 -3.26
C TYR A 45 -7.18 -10.39 -2.51
N PHE A 46 -6.01 -10.38 -3.13
CA PHE A 46 -4.76 -10.82 -2.53
C PHE A 46 -3.89 -9.59 -2.26
N LEU A 47 -3.35 -9.49 -1.05
CA LEU A 47 -2.31 -8.53 -0.74
C LEU A 47 -0.97 -9.18 -1.10
N LEU A 48 -0.23 -8.58 -2.04
CA LEU A 48 1.03 -9.11 -2.52
C LEU A 48 2.18 -8.21 -2.03
N ASP A 49 3.17 -8.82 -1.40
CA ASP A 49 4.43 -8.16 -1.04
C ASP A 49 5.38 -8.22 -2.25
N ILE A 50 5.27 -7.21 -3.12
CA ILE A 50 6.05 -7.10 -4.36
C ILE A 50 7.10 -6.00 -4.27
N PRO A 51 8.28 -6.16 -4.90
CA PRO A 51 9.27 -5.09 -4.96
C PRO A 51 8.71 -3.82 -5.62
N GLY A 52 8.95 -2.66 -5.02
CA GLY A 52 8.49 -1.39 -5.55
C GLY A 52 8.96 -0.18 -4.74
N PRO A 53 8.70 1.05 -5.24
CA PRO A 53 9.10 2.28 -4.56
C PRO A 53 8.28 2.60 -3.30
N THR A 54 7.23 1.83 -3.03
CA THR A 54 6.31 2.02 -1.90
C THR A 54 6.21 0.72 -1.10
N PRO A 55 7.29 0.27 -0.44
CA PRO A 55 7.26 -0.91 0.42
C PRO A 55 6.36 -0.66 1.62
N CYS A 56 5.75 -1.72 2.17
CA CYS A 56 5.00 -1.63 3.43
C CYS A 56 5.93 -1.44 4.63
N ASP A 57 7.18 -1.89 4.54
CA ASP A 57 8.20 -1.71 5.55
C ASP A 57 9.06 -0.47 5.26
N MET A 58 8.92 0.54 6.12
CA MET A 58 9.68 1.80 6.03
C MET A 58 11.19 1.59 6.13
N ARG A 59 11.66 0.51 6.77
CA ARG A 59 13.11 0.18 6.88
C ARG A 59 13.75 -0.12 5.53
N MET A 60 12.95 -0.50 4.54
CA MET A 60 13.42 -0.74 3.17
C MET A 60 13.75 0.56 2.42
N LEU A 61 13.32 1.72 2.92
CA LEU A 61 13.57 3.02 2.30
C LEU A 61 14.90 3.61 2.80
N LYS A 62 15.66 4.19 1.87
CA LYS A 62 17.00 4.78 2.14
C LYS A 62 16.91 6.24 2.58
N PHE A 63 16.34 6.47 3.76
CA PHE A 63 16.28 7.81 4.35
C PHE A 63 17.68 8.37 4.64
N LYS A 64 17.87 9.69 4.44
CA LYS A 64 19.16 10.37 4.70
C LYS A 64 19.08 11.45 5.79
N ARG A 65 17.89 11.96 6.09
CA ARG A 65 17.66 13.12 6.98
C ARG A 65 16.40 12.89 7.82
N ILE A 66 16.40 11.81 8.60
CA ILE A 66 15.35 11.49 9.56
C ILE A 66 15.88 11.65 10.99
N PRO A 67 15.03 11.89 12.00
CA PRO A 67 15.44 11.89 13.39
C PRO A 67 16.11 10.57 13.79
N ALA A 68 17.04 10.61 14.76
CA ALA A 68 17.71 9.41 15.24
C ALA A 68 16.76 8.50 16.04
N ALA A 69 15.89 9.08 16.86
CA ALA A 69 14.85 8.37 17.61
C ALA A 69 13.53 8.35 16.82
N ILE A 70 13.35 7.33 15.99
CA ILE A 70 12.14 7.16 15.18
C ILE A 70 11.80 5.69 14.99
N TYR A 71 10.59 5.29 15.36
CA TYR A 71 10.07 3.95 15.07
C TYR A 71 9.76 3.83 13.56
N PRO A 72 10.08 2.72 12.86
CA PRO A 72 10.61 1.45 13.36
C PRO A 72 12.14 1.30 13.25
N PHE A 73 12.91 2.39 13.19
CA PHE A 73 14.37 2.35 13.06
C PHE A 73 15.09 2.29 14.41
N ASP A 74 14.46 2.80 15.45
CA ASP A 74 14.91 2.76 16.84
C ASP A 74 14.10 1.68 17.58
N GLU A 75 14.77 0.59 17.92
CA GLU A 75 14.17 -0.55 18.63
C GLU A 75 13.94 -0.25 20.12
N GLU A 76 14.83 0.54 20.77
CA GLU A 76 14.64 0.95 22.17
C GLU A 76 13.38 1.82 22.34
N LEU A 77 13.09 2.66 21.34
CA LEU A 77 11.86 3.43 21.32
C LEU A 77 10.63 2.51 21.25
N ALA A 78 10.70 1.39 20.52
CA ALA A 78 9.61 0.43 20.42
C ALA A 78 9.29 -0.21 21.79
N ASP A 79 10.31 -0.64 22.52
CA ASP A 79 10.17 -1.30 23.82
C ASP A 79 9.55 -0.36 24.87
N ARG A 80 9.98 0.91 24.89
CA ARG A 80 9.41 1.94 25.79
C ARG A 80 7.92 2.16 25.57
N PHE A 81 7.44 2.12 24.32
CA PHE A 81 6.00 2.23 24.05
C PHE A 81 5.22 1.03 24.58
N VAL A 82 5.78 -0.18 24.53
CA VAL A 82 5.15 -1.40 25.05
C VAL A 82 5.06 -1.37 26.58
N GLU A 83 6.12 -0.93 27.25
CA GLU A 83 6.13 -0.77 28.71
C GLU A 83 5.12 0.29 29.19
N GLU A 84 5.04 1.45 28.52
CA GLU A 84 4.11 2.51 28.91
C GLU A 84 2.64 2.10 28.72
N LEU A 85 2.31 1.32 27.69
CA LEU A 85 0.98 0.74 27.50
C LEU A 85 0.65 -0.33 28.53
N SER A 86 1.65 -1.09 28.98
CA SER A 86 1.47 -2.16 29.99
C SER A 86 1.27 -1.62 31.40
N ILE A 87 1.80 -0.44 31.72
CA ILE A 87 1.62 0.22 33.03
C ILE A 87 0.25 0.92 33.14
N ARG A 88 -0.40 1.22 32.01
CA ARG A 88 -1.71 1.91 31.97
C ARG A 88 -2.93 0.97 31.86
N GLY A 89 -2.71 -0.35 31.84
CA GLY A 89 -3.76 -1.38 31.87
C GLY A 89 -3.97 -1.93 33.28
#